data_AF-A0A813RQ28-F1
#
_entry.id   AF-A0A813RQ28-F1
#
_cell.length_a   1.000
_cell.length_b   1.000
_cell.length_c   1.000
_cell.angle_alpha   90.00
_cell.angle_beta   90.00
_cell.angle_gamma   90.00
#
_symmetry.space_group_name_H-M   'P 1'
#
loop_
_entity.id
_entity.type
_entity.pdbx_description
1 polymer ?
#
loop_
_entity_poly.entity_id
_entity_poly.type
_entity_poly.pdbx_seq_one_letter_code
_entity_poly.pdbx_strand_id
1 'polypeptide(L)'
;MNKQKSATFIRSASEMVRRTLCGVIDSSSKHCLIANDHIIIITLCDTTHCDCAQMDFPHIPRRHVISNVTLDDYNCFPIPFTLYYNDGEIDENLCYGIRCDIVNKSNEIIYTSHRFIPVLTNKHPKTNIHIVVGPTEDV
;
A
#
# COMPACT_ATOMS: atom_id res chain seq x y z
N MET A 1 -38.60 -6.91 -44.00
CA MET A 1 -37.17 -6.56 -44.23
C MET A 1 -36.71 -5.68 -43.07
N ASN A 2 -36.30 -6.28 -41.93
CA ASN A 2 -35.85 -5.54 -40.74
C ASN A 2 -34.41 -5.95 -40.42
N LYS A 3 -33.43 -5.08 -40.71
CA LYS A 3 -32.03 -5.29 -40.30
C LYS A 3 -31.86 -4.80 -38.85
N GLN A 4 -31.66 -5.73 -37.92
CA GLN A 4 -31.11 -5.45 -36.60
C GLN A 4 -29.72 -4.83 -36.76
N LYS A 5 -29.52 -3.63 -36.22
CA LYS A 5 -28.18 -3.05 -36.01
C LYS A 5 -27.59 -3.71 -34.76
N SER A 6 -26.68 -4.66 -34.99
CA SER A 6 -25.85 -5.23 -33.92
C SER A 6 -24.89 -4.14 -33.46
N ALA A 7 -25.09 -3.60 -32.26
CA ALA A 7 -24.15 -2.69 -31.64
C ALA A 7 -22.93 -3.50 -31.18
N THR A 8 -21.84 -3.38 -31.93
CA THR A 8 -20.54 -3.91 -31.54
C THR A 8 -20.04 -3.11 -30.34
N PHE A 9 -20.20 -3.65 -29.14
CA PHE A 9 -19.49 -3.17 -27.94
C PHE A 9 -18.00 -3.45 -28.15
N ILE A 10 -17.28 -2.46 -28.67
CA ILE A 10 -15.82 -2.46 -28.60
C ILE A 10 -15.49 -2.18 -27.14
N ARG A 11 -15.18 -3.23 -26.37
CA ARG A 11 -14.43 -3.08 -25.13
C ARG A 11 -13.07 -2.51 -25.53
N SER A 12 -12.94 -1.18 -25.52
CA SER A 12 -11.64 -0.54 -25.57
C SER A 12 -10.88 -1.07 -24.36
N ALA A 13 -9.79 -1.80 -24.60
CA ALA A 13 -8.82 -2.07 -23.56
C ALA A 13 -8.28 -0.70 -23.15
N SER A 14 -8.81 -0.12 -22.07
CA SER A 14 -8.22 1.07 -21.47
C SER A 14 -6.76 0.75 -21.23
N GLU A 15 -5.86 1.50 -21.86
CA GLU A 15 -4.44 1.45 -21.52
C GLU A 15 -4.33 1.65 -20.01
N MET A 16 -3.96 0.59 -19.29
CA MET A 16 -3.75 0.66 -17.85
C MET A 16 -2.51 1.53 -17.63
N VAL A 17 -2.72 2.79 -17.27
CA VAL A 17 -1.62 3.69 -16.90
C VAL A 17 -1.14 3.26 -15.52
N ARG A 18 -0.08 2.44 -15.49
CA ARG A 18 0.58 2.07 -14.24
C ARG A 18 1.46 3.22 -13.77
N ARG A 19 1.30 3.57 -12.50
CA ARG A 19 2.10 4.57 -11.78
C ARG A 19 2.82 3.91 -10.61
N THR A 20 3.75 4.64 -10.01
CA THR A 20 4.59 4.13 -8.92
C THR A 20 4.61 5.08 -7.73
N LEU A 21 4.54 4.50 -6.54
CA LEU A 21 4.93 5.12 -5.29
C LEU A 21 6.26 4.52 -4.85
N CYS A 22 7.28 5.36 -4.72
CA CYS A 22 8.61 4.94 -4.29
C CYS A 22 8.95 5.59 -2.96
N GLY A 23 9.80 4.93 -2.19
CA GLY A 23 10.20 5.43 -0.89
C GLY A 23 11.18 4.51 -0.17
N VAL A 24 11.35 4.79 1.11
CA VAL A 24 12.16 4.00 2.03
C VAL A 24 11.34 3.68 3.29
N ILE A 25 11.63 2.53 3.86
CA ILE A 25 11.15 2.09 5.17
C ILE A 25 12.34 2.19 6.12
N ASP A 26 12.16 2.87 7.24
CA ASP A 26 13.14 3.02 8.30
C ASP A 26 12.57 2.48 9.62
N SER A 27 13.44 2.23 10.59
CA SER A 27 13.01 1.78 11.91
C SER A 27 12.81 2.95 12.88
N SER A 28 11.84 2.82 13.80
CA SER A 28 11.63 3.76 14.89
C SER A 28 12.75 3.70 15.93
N SER A 29 13.47 2.57 16.00
CA SER A 29 14.58 2.35 16.92
C SER A 29 15.69 1.51 16.31
N LYS A 30 16.91 1.66 16.84
CA LYS A 30 18.08 0.85 16.46
C LYS A 30 17.96 -0.63 16.90
N HIS A 31 16.96 -0.97 17.70
CA HIS A 31 16.71 -2.33 18.16
C HIS A 31 15.81 -3.12 17.22
N CYS A 32 15.18 -2.47 16.24
CA CYS A 32 14.45 -3.16 15.19
C CYS A 32 15.45 -3.84 14.25
N LEU A 33 15.36 -5.16 14.14
CA LEU A 33 16.25 -5.96 13.31
C LEU A 33 15.42 -6.70 12.27
N ILE A 34 15.94 -6.78 11.05
CA ILE A 34 15.33 -7.58 9.99
C ILE A 34 16.00 -8.94 9.98
N ALA A 35 15.24 -9.98 10.28
CA ALA A 35 15.70 -11.35 10.14
C ALA A 35 15.38 -11.89 8.74
N ASN A 36 16.10 -12.94 8.32
CA ASN A 36 15.95 -13.55 6.99
C ASN A 36 14.58 -14.21 6.76
N ASP A 37 13.78 -14.38 7.81
CA ASP A 37 12.43 -14.92 7.75
C ASP A 37 11.35 -13.83 7.87
N HIS A 38 11.75 -12.56 7.89
CA HIS A 38 10.84 -11.44 7.83
C HIS A 38 10.39 -11.18 6.39
N ILE A 39 9.09 -10.89 6.24
CA ILE A 39 8.45 -10.51 4.98
C ILE A 39 7.90 -9.12 5.19
N ILE A 40 8.28 -8.20 4.30
CA ILE A 40 7.85 -6.80 4.35
C ILE A 40 6.67 -6.63 3.39
N ILE A 41 5.58 -6.05 3.87
CA ILE A 41 4.36 -5.82 3.11
C ILE A 41 4.05 -4.33 3.15
N ILE A 42 4.04 -3.71 1.97
CA ILE A 42 3.61 -2.32 1.82
C ILE A 42 2.24 -2.33 1.16
N THR A 43 1.28 -1.63 1.77
CA THR A 43 -0.11 -1.61 1.31
C THR A 43 -0.56 -0.18 1.07
N LEU A 44 -1.10 0.07 -0.12
CA LEU A 44 -1.83 1.28 -0.48
C LEU A 44 -3.33 1.04 -0.29
N CYS A 45 -3.97 1.91 0.48
CA CYS A 45 -5.38 1.78 0.83
C CYS A 45 -6.19 3.05 0.54
N ASP A 46 -7.48 2.88 0.25
CA ASP A 46 -8.49 3.91 0.44
C ASP A 46 -8.77 4.07 1.95
N THR A 47 -8.49 5.25 2.47
CA THR A 47 -8.66 5.63 3.88
C THR A 47 -9.77 6.66 4.07
N THR A 48 -10.62 6.91 3.08
CA THR A 48 -11.68 7.95 3.10
C THR A 48 -12.60 7.83 4.31
N HIS A 49 -12.94 6.60 4.68
CA HIS A 49 -13.83 6.29 5.79
C HIS A 49 -13.11 5.57 6.93
N CYS A 50 -11.77 5.54 6.91
CA CYS A 50 -11.00 4.91 7.96
C CYS A 50 -10.58 5.97 8.98
N ASP A 51 -11.02 5.80 10.23
CA ASP A 51 -10.32 6.42 11.35
C ASP A 51 -8.91 5.84 11.35
N CYS A 52 -7.94 6.65 10.91
CA CYS A 52 -6.55 6.26 10.64
C CYS A 52 -5.80 5.72 11.87
N ALA A 53 -6.46 5.65 13.03
CA ALA A 53 -5.93 5.17 14.30
C ALA A 53 -6.24 3.68 14.59
N GLN A 54 -7.12 3.00 13.83
CA GLN A 54 -7.68 1.73 14.30
C GLN A 54 -7.86 0.66 13.21
N MET A 55 -7.01 0.65 12.18
CA MET A 55 -6.92 -0.55 11.34
C MET A 55 -5.91 -1.52 11.94
N ASP A 56 -6.42 -2.56 12.60
CA ASP A 56 -5.62 -3.70 13.03
C ASP A 56 -5.31 -4.55 11.79
N PHE A 57 -4.07 -4.46 11.31
CA PHE A 57 -3.56 -5.50 10.40
C PHE A 57 -3.51 -6.81 11.21
N PRO A 58 -3.88 -7.97 10.64
CA PRO A 58 -4.02 -8.28 9.21
C PRO A 58 -5.39 -8.00 8.58
N HIS A 59 -6.32 -7.34 9.27
CA HIS A 59 -7.74 -7.30 8.87
C HIS A 59 -8.17 -6.09 8.04
N ILE A 60 -7.26 -5.45 7.28
CA ILE A 60 -7.68 -4.40 6.33
C ILE A 60 -8.67 -5.05 5.35
N PRO A 61 -9.95 -4.61 5.33
CA PRO A 61 -10.93 -5.23 4.45
C PRO A 61 -10.47 -5.05 3.01
N ARG A 62 -10.40 -6.15 2.24
CA ARG A 62 -9.86 -6.17 0.87
C ARG A 62 -10.41 -5.07 -0.04
N ARG A 63 -11.65 -4.63 0.18
CA ARG A 63 -12.28 -3.53 -0.57
C ARG A 63 -11.55 -2.19 -0.46
N HIS A 64 -10.76 -1.98 0.60
CA HIS A 64 -9.97 -0.77 0.78
C HIS A 64 -8.55 -0.93 0.24
N VAL A 65 -8.10 -2.14 -0.08
CA VAL A 65 -6.75 -2.37 -0.61
C VAL A 65 -6.76 -2.04 -2.10
N ILE A 66 -5.98 -1.04 -2.49
CA ILE A 66 -5.81 -0.64 -3.88
C ILE A 66 -4.65 -1.42 -4.50
N SER A 67 -3.54 -1.53 -3.77
CA SER A 67 -2.37 -2.28 -4.21
C SER A 67 -1.51 -2.67 -3.02
N ASN A 68 -0.71 -3.71 -3.18
CA ASN A 68 0.33 -4.07 -2.24
C ASN A 68 1.59 -4.55 -2.97
N VAL A 69 2.70 -4.52 -2.25
CA VAL A 69 3.94 -5.16 -2.68
C VAL A 69 4.53 -5.91 -1.49
N THR A 70 5.02 -7.11 -1.76
CA THR A 70 5.75 -7.92 -0.81
C THR A 70 7.23 -7.86 -1.18
N LEU A 71 8.07 -7.58 -0.19
CA LEU A 71 9.52 -7.57 -0.31
C LEU A 71 10.09 -8.64 0.61
N ASP A 72 11.04 -9.39 0.09
CA ASP A 72 11.84 -10.40 0.79
C ASP A 72 13.33 -10.08 0.63
N ASP A 73 14.18 -10.89 1.26
CA ASP A 73 15.64 -10.83 1.14
C ASP A 73 16.32 -9.51 1.56
N TYR A 74 15.66 -8.70 2.38
CA TYR A 74 16.29 -7.57 3.09
C TYR A 74 16.79 -8.00 4.46
N ASN A 75 17.89 -7.39 4.93
CA ASN A 75 18.49 -7.70 6.23
C ASN A 75 18.87 -6.46 7.07
N CYS A 76 18.62 -5.25 6.55
CA CYS A 76 18.85 -4.02 7.28
C CYS A 76 17.93 -2.89 6.81
N PHE A 77 17.70 -1.93 7.70
CA PHE A 77 17.14 -0.63 7.37
C PHE A 77 18.25 0.33 6.88
N PRO A 78 17.92 1.33 6.04
CA PRO A 78 16.61 1.57 5.44
C PRO A 78 16.34 0.63 4.25
N ILE A 79 15.08 0.19 4.10
CA ILE A 79 14.64 -0.71 3.02
C ILE A 79 13.97 0.13 1.92
N PRO A 80 14.51 0.16 0.69
CA PRO A 80 13.83 0.82 -0.43
C PRO A 80 12.62 0.03 -0.90
N PHE A 81 11.58 0.73 -1.37
CA PHE A 81 10.42 0.08 -1.99
C PHE A 81 9.93 0.81 -3.25
N THR A 82 9.26 0.04 -4.11
CA THR A 82 8.48 0.55 -5.24
C THR A 82 7.15 -0.19 -5.26
N LEU A 83 6.06 0.54 -5.11
CA LEU A 83 4.69 0.03 -5.19
C LEU A 83 4.05 0.53 -6.47
N TYR A 84 3.55 -0.39 -7.29
CA TYR A 84 2.83 -0.07 -8.53
C TYR A 84 1.34 0.04 -8.25
N TYR A 85 0.66 1.00 -8.86
CA TYR A 85 -0.81 1.13 -8.80
C TYR A 85 -1.37 1.53 -10.16
N ASN A 86 -2.66 1.29 -10.36
CA ASN A 86 -3.39 1.72 -11.55
C ASN A 86 -3.95 3.13 -11.32
N ASP A 87 -3.51 4.11 -12.11
CA ASP A 87 -3.96 5.51 -11.99
C ASP A 87 -5.47 5.64 -12.24
N GLY A 88 -6.03 4.79 -13.10
CA GLY A 88 -7.47 4.79 -13.42
C GLY A 88 -8.37 4.28 -12.29
N GLU A 89 -7.81 3.73 -11.21
CA GLU A 89 -8.53 3.31 -9.99
C GLU A 89 -8.49 4.37 -8.89
N ILE A 90 -7.76 5.47 -9.10
CA ILE A 90 -7.64 6.57 -8.14
C ILE A 90 -8.73 7.61 -8.40
N ASP A 91 -9.57 7.83 -7.41
CA ASP A 91 -10.55 8.93 -7.38
C ASP A 91 -9.99 10.08 -6.56
N GLU A 92 -9.79 11.24 -7.19
CA GLU A 92 -9.21 12.43 -6.54
C GLU A 92 -10.05 12.96 -5.36
N ASN A 93 -11.32 12.53 -5.23
CA ASN A 93 -12.21 12.92 -4.13
C ASN A 93 -12.07 12.02 -2.89
N LEU A 94 -11.39 10.88 -3.01
CA LEU A 94 -11.13 9.95 -1.92
C LEU A 94 -9.80 10.25 -1.24
N CYS A 95 -9.58 9.67 -0.06
CA CYS A 95 -8.31 9.71 0.65
C CYS A 95 -7.56 8.41 0.47
N TYR A 96 -6.26 8.48 0.17
CA TYR A 96 -5.41 7.30 0.09
C TYR A 96 -4.26 7.39 1.08
N GLY A 97 -3.90 6.24 1.64
CA GLY A 97 -2.82 6.10 2.60
C GLY A 97 -1.97 4.89 2.32
N ILE A 98 -0.66 5.00 2.59
CA ILE A 98 0.28 3.89 2.52
C ILE A 98 0.72 3.49 3.93
N ARG A 99 0.86 2.19 4.16
CA ARG A 99 1.31 1.58 5.42
C ARG A 99 2.33 0.48 5.11
N CYS A 100 3.20 0.20 6.07
CA CYS A 100 4.10 -0.95 6.04
C CYS A 100 3.87 -1.84 7.26
N ASP A 101 3.84 -3.14 7.03
CA ASP A 101 3.81 -4.20 8.03
C ASP A 101 4.93 -5.19 7.75
N ILE A 102 5.62 -5.65 8.78
CA ILE A 102 6.68 -6.66 8.68
C ILE A 102 6.22 -7.86 9.49
N VAL A 103 6.12 -9.00 8.82
CA VAL A 103 5.64 -10.25 9.41
C VAL A 103 6.73 -11.31 9.42
N ASN A 104 6.66 -12.26 10.34
CA ASN A 104 7.49 -13.46 10.30
C ASN A 104 6.89 -14.56 9.38
N LYS A 105 7.57 -15.70 9.25
CA LYS A 105 7.07 -16.86 8.49
C LYS A 105 5.76 -17.46 9.00
N SER A 106 5.42 -17.22 10.27
CA SER A 106 4.14 -17.61 10.87
C SER A 106 3.02 -16.60 10.57
N ASN A 107 3.30 -15.56 9.78
CA ASN A 107 2.38 -14.47 9.46
C ASN A 107 1.98 -13.62 10.67
N GLU A 108 2.83 -13.56 11.69
CA GLU A 108 2.67 -12.69 12.86
C GLU A 108 3.37 -11.36 12.61
N ILE A 109 2.71 -10.25 12.94
CA ILE A 109 3.25 -8.91 12.72
C ILE A 109 4.27 -8.59 13.82
N ILE A 110 5.51 -8.40 13.40
CA ILE A 110 6.64 -8.05 14.26
C ILE A 110 6.82 -6.53 14.33
N TYR A 111 6.70 -5.86 13.19
CA TYR A 111 6.80 -4.41 13.10
C TYR A 111 5.69 -3.83 12.24
N THR A 112 5.25 -2.63 12.56
CA THR A 112 4.22 -1.93 11.80
C THR A 112 4.44 -0.42 11.84
N SER A 113 3.97 0.29 10.82
CA SER A 113 3.90 1.75 10.88
C SER A 113 2.73 2.19 11.76
N HIS A 114 2.97 3.14 12.67
CA HIS A 114 1.95 3.63 13.61
C HIS A 114 0.71 4.23 12.94
N ARG A 115 0.84 4.78 11.73
CA ARG A 115 -0.25 5.45 11.01
C ARG A 115 -0.10 5.26 9.50
N PHE A 116 -1.22 5.35 8.79
CA PHE A 116 -1.19 5.54 7.34
C PHE A 116 -0.54 6.87 6.99
N ILE A 117 0.34 6.85 5.99
CA ILE A 117 0.94 8.05 5.41
C ILE A 117 0.07 8.48 4.23
N PRO A 118 -0.52 9.68 4.25
CA PRO A 118 -1.42 10.10 3.18
C PRO A 118 -0.64 10.37 1.88
N VAL A 119 -1.19 9.88 0.77
CA VAL A 119 -0.60 9.91 -0.58
C VAL A 119 -1.67 10.14 -1.65
N LEU A 120 -1.24 10.36 -2.90
CA LEU A 120 -2.02 10.39 -4.16
C LEU A 120 -3.14 11.44 -4.29
N THR A 121 -3.62 12.02 -3.21
CA THR A 121 -4.70 13.01 -3.26
C THR A 121 -4.17 14.42 -3.56
N ASN A 122 -5.02 15.31 -4.09
CA ASN A 122 -4.64 16.70 -4.34
C ASN A 122 -4.12 17.43 -3.10
N LYS A 123 -4.56 17.04 -1.89
CA LYS A 123 -4.04 17.56 -0.63
C LYS A 123 -2.72 16.91 -0.18
N HIS A 124 -2.41 15.71 -0.69
CA HIS A 124 -1.24 14.94 -0.35
C HIS A 124 -0.58 14.25 -1.58
N PRO A 125 -0.11 15.00 -2.59
CA PRO A 125 0.58 14.44 -3.75
C PRO A 125 2.02 14.09 -3.37
N LYS A 126 2.19 13.11 -2.48
CA LYS A 126 3.50 12.69 -1.99
C LYS A 126 4.10 11.63 -2.90
N THR A 127 5.26 11.95 -3.44
CA THR A 127 6.24 11.00 -3.97
C THR A 127 7.47 11.00 -3.05
N ASN A 128 8.29 9.95 -3.08
CA ASN A 128 9.42 9.76 -2.14
C ASN A 128 8.96 9.64 -0.68
N ILE A 129 8.28 8.54 -0.40
CA ILE A 129 7.61 8.28 0.86
C ILE A 129 8.63 7.76 1.88
N HIS A 130 8.55 8.28 3.10
CA HIS A 130 9.34 7.79 4.23
C HIS A 130 8.40 7.10 5.22
N ILE A 131 8.49 5.78 5.32
CA ILE A 131 7.70 4.98 6.27
C ILE A 131 8.58 4.64 7.46
N VAL A 132 8.09 4.87 8.68
CA VAL A 132 8.78 4.44 9.90
C VAL A 132 7.97 3.31 10.52
N VAL A 133 8.62 2.18 10.78
CA VAL A 133 8.03 1.02 11.46
C VAL A 133 8.63 0.84 12.85
N GLY A 134 7.80 0.40 13.80
CA GLY A 134 8.21 0.05 15.14
C GLY A 134 7.58 -1.26 15.60
N PRO A 135 7.99 -1.80 16.75
CA PRO A 135 7.35 -2.95 17.38
C PRO A 135 5.84 -2.75 17.50
N THR A 136 5.07 -3.81 17.29
CA THR A 136 3.61 -3.79 17.44
C THR A 136 3.16 -3.44 18.87
N GLU A 137 4.00 -3.69 19.87
CA GLU A 137 3.75 -3.34 21.29
C GLU A 137 3.86 -1.83 21.58
N ASP A 138 4.49 -1.06 20.67
CA ASP A 138 4.70 0.38 20.81
C ASP A 138 3.61 1.23 20.11
N VAL A 139 2.56 0.59 19.57
CA VAL A 139 1.49 1.24 18.77
C VAL A 139 0.18 1.37 19.53
#